data_AF-A0A9E1LT41-F1
#
_entry.id   AF-A0A9E1LT41-F1
#
_cell.length_a   1.000
_cell.length_b   1.000
_cell.length_c   1.000
_cell.angle_alpha   90.00
_cell.angle_beta   90.00
_cell.angle_gamma   90.00
#
_symmetry.space_group_name_H-M   'P 1'
#
loop_
_entity.id
_entity.type
_entity.pdbx_description
1 polymer ?
#
loop_
_entity_poly.entity_id
_entity_poly.type
_entity_poly.pdbx_seq_one_letter_code
_entity_poly.pdbx_strand_id
1 'polypeptide(L)'
;MDVVQSEVEELIERAIETLHGKRTAVLTGAGISTDSGIPDYRGEGAPKTHPMTLQNFLESPSYRQRYWLGSHLGWGRFAGARPNAGHAAIA
;
A
#
# COMPACT_ATOMS: atom_id res chain seq x y z
N MET A 1 -2.24 30.42 3.87
CA MET A 1 -1.97 29.03 4.30
C MET A 1 -3.17 28.42 5.02
N ASP A 2 -4.30 29.15 5.09
CA ASP A 2 -5.46 28.79 5.92
C ASP A 2 -6.63 28.15 5.16
N VAL A 3 -6.83 28.49 3.88
CA VAL A 3 -8.00 28.02 3.09
C VAL A 3 -7.93 26.52 2.79
N VAL A 4 -6.73 25.99 2.53
CA VAL A 4 -6.54 24.55 2.25
C VAL A 4 -6.73 23.72 3.52
N GLN A 5 -6.32 24.25 4.69
CA GLN A 5 -6.54 23.55 5.96
C GLN A 5 -8.03 23.51 6.33
N SER A 6 -8.75 24.61 6.13
CA SER A 6 -10.20 24.66 6.37
C SER A 6 -10.99 23.72 5.45
N GLU A 7 -10.56 23.55 4.19
CA GLU A 7 -11.21 22.63 3.25
C GLU A 7 -10.99 21.16 3.67
N VAL A 8 -9.80 20.82 4.15
CA VAL A 8 -9.50 19.47 4.65
C VAL A 8 -10.32 19.17 5.91
N GLU A 9 -10.43 20.12 6.84
CA GLU A 9 -11.25 19.95 8.06
C GLU A 9 -12.73 19.71 7.71
N GLU A 10 -13.28 20.48 6.77
CA GLU A 10 -14.67 20.29 6.31
C GLU A 10 -14.89 18.89 5.69
N LEU A 11 -13.94 18.41 4.88
CA LEU A 11 -14.01 17.06 4.30
C LEU A 11 -13.95 15.96 5.35
N ILE A 12 -13.15 16.15 6.41
CA ILE A 12 -13.05 15.20 7.52
C ILE A 12 -14.37 15.15 8.30
N GLU A 13 -14.95 16.31 8.64
CA GLU A 13 -16.24 16.36 9.33
C GLU A 13 -17.33 15.64 8.53
N ARG A 14 -17.43 15.91 7.23
CA ARG A 14 -18.37 15.24 6.33
C ARG A 14 -18.15 13.73 6.25
N ALA A 15 -16.89 13.27 6.28
CA ALA A 15 -16.58 11.85 6.29
C ALA A 15 -17.02 11.20 7.61
N ILE A 16 -16.80 11.86 8.75
CA ILE A 16 -17.25 11.39 10.07
C ILE A 16 -18.77 11.25 10.08
N GLU A 17 -19.51 12.29 9.68
CA GLU A 17 -20.98 12.26 9.61
C GLU A 17 -21.47 11.12 8.70
N THR A 18 -20.79 10.88 7.59
CA THR A 18 -21.18 9.84 6.63
C THR A 18 -21.00 8.44 7.22
N LEU A 19 -19.97 8.21 8.04
CA LEU A 19 -19.62 6.89 8.57
C LEU A 19 -20.21 6.61 9.96
N HIS A 20 -20.52 7.65 10.73
CA HIS A 20 -20.93 7.53 12.13
C HIS A 20 -22.16 6.64 12.31
N GLY A 21 -22.08 5.69 13.26
CA GLY A 21 -23.16 4.75 13.57
C GLY A 21 -23.44 3.70 12.50
N LYS A 22 -22.64 3.62 11.43
CA LYS A 22 -22.82 2.66 10.35
C LYS A 22 -21.82 1.51 10.43
N ARG A 23 -22.24 0.36 9.92
CA ARG A 23 -21.33 -0.76 9.65
C ARG A 23 -20.59 -0.49 8.35
N THR A 24 -19.28 -0.32 8.43
CA THR A 24 -18.43 0.07 7.31
C THR A 24 -17.53 -1.08 6.89
N ALA A 25 -17.36 -1.25 5.59
CA ALA A 25 -16.30 -2.06 5.01
C ALA A 25 -15.17 -1.13 4.56
N VAL A 26 -13.92 -1.43 4.97
CA VAL A 26 -12.74 -0.66 4.57
C VAL A 26 -12.02 -1.44 3.47
N LEU A 27 -11.94 -0.86 2.27
CA LEU A 27 -11.15 -1.38 1.17
C LEU A 27 -9.80 -0.67 1.15
N THR A 28 -8.71 -1.41 1.32
CA THR A 28 -7.35 -0.87 1.33
C THR A 28 -6.57 -1.30 0.08
N GLY A 29 -5.54 -0.53 -0.25
CA GLY A 29 -4.54 -0.87 -1.26
C GLY A 29 -3.13 -0.69 -0.70
N ALA A 30 -2.11 -0.86 -1.55
CA ALA A 30 -0.71 -0.72 -1.13
C ALA A 30 -0.36 0.63 -0.48
N GLY A 31 -1.12 1.69 -0.84
CA GLY A 31 -0.95 3.03 -0.28
C GLY A 31 -1.05 3.10 1.25
N ILE A 32 -1.81 2.21 1.90
CA ILE A 32 -1.88 2.22 3.38
C ILE A 32 -0.54 1.84 4.03
N SER A 33 0.37 1.20 3.31
CA SER A 33 1.65 0.70 3.83
C SER A 33 2.87 1.53 3.39
N THR A 34 2.68 2.65 2.70
CA THR A 34 3.79 3.53 2.28
C THR A 34 4.56 4.06 3.47
N ASP A 35 3.86 4.51 4.51
CA ASP A 35 4.46 5.01 5.75
C ASP A 35 5.11 3.89 6.59
N SER A 36 4.83 2.63 6.26
CA SER A 36 5.53 1.47 6.81
C SER A 36 6.80 1.12 6.02
N GLY A 37 7.18 1.94 5.02
CA GLY A 37 8.36 1.74 4.19
C GLY A 37 8.18 0.75 3.05
N ILE A 38 6.94 0.32 2.76
CA ILE A 38 6.61 -0.56 1.63
C ILE A 38 6.10 0.32 0.48
N PRO A 39 6.80 0.40 -0.67
CA PRO A 39 6.37 1.24 -1.77
C PRO A 39 5.04 0.76 -2.35
N ASP A 40 4.21 1.69 -2.80
CA ASP A 40 3.04 1.37 -3.61
C ASP A 40 3.45 1.16 -5.09
N TYR A 41 2.44 0.93 -5.94
CA TYR A 41 2.65 0.67 -7.36
C TYR A 41 2.65 1.92 -8.24
N ARG A 42 2.11 3.05 -7.78
CA ARG A 42 1.73 4.19 -8.65
C ARG A 42 1.96 5.57 -8.04
N GLY A 43 2.36 5.66 -6.78
CA GLY A 43 2.66 6.89 -6.08
C GLY A 43 4.00 7.48 -6.52
N GLU A 44 4.31 8.63 -5.94
CA GLU A 44 5.57 9.31 -6.21
C GLU A 44 6.77 8.45 -5.77
N GLY A 45 7.74 8.28 -6.67
CA GLY A 45 8.88 7.39 -6.44
C GLY A 45 8.59 5.89 -6.58
N ALA A 46 7.39 5.49 -7.02
CA ALA A 46 7.07 4.09 -7.24
C ALA A 46 8.03 3.43 -8.25
N PRO A 47 8.51 2.20 -7.98
CA PRO A 47 9.41 1.50 -8.86
C PRO A 47 8.80 1.29 -10.26
N LYS A 48 9.48 1.77 -11.31
CA LYS A 48 9.14 1.43 -12.70
C LYS A 48 9.55 -0.02 -12.96
N THR A 49 8.67 -0.96 -12.66
CA THR A 49 8.93 -2.39 -12.81
C THR A 49 7.94 -3.04 -13.76
N HIS A 50 8.41 -4.04 -14.51
CA HIS A 50 7.56 -4.97 -15.24
C HIS A 50 7.38 -6.20 -14.36
N PRO A 51 6.23 -6.35 -13.68
CA PRO A 51 6.02 -7.47 -12.78
C PRO A 51 6.09 -8.79 -13.55
N MET A 52 6.68 -9.81 -12.91
CA MET A 52 6.65 -11.18 -13.42
C MET A 52 5.19 -11.60 -13.60
N THR A 53 4.81 -11.96 -14.83
CA THR A 53 3.49 -12.53 -15.10
C THR A 53 3.45 -13.99 -14.65
N LEU A 54 2.26 -14.49 -14.34
CA LEU A 54 2.08 -15.91 -14.00
C LEU A 54 2.52 -16.81 -15.18
N GLN A 55 2.23 -16.38 -16.42
CA GLN A 55 2.62 -17.09 -17.63
C GLN A 55 4.14 -17.30 -17.69
N ASN A 56 4.93 -16.22 -17.56
CA ASN A 56 6.39 -16.31 -17.56
C ASN A 56 6.92 -17.18 -16.41
N PHE A 57 6.32 -17.06 -15.22
CA PHE A 57 6.72 -17.86 -14.06
C PHE A 57 6.53 -19.37 -14.30
N LEU A 58 5.44 -19.76 -14.96
CA LEU A 58 5.14 -21.16 -15.25
C LEU A 58 5.97 -21.70 -16.42
N GLU A 59 6.26 -20.85 -17.41
CA GLU A 59 6.93 -21.21 -18.66
C GLU A 59 8.34 -21.80 -18.48
N SER A 60 9.13 -21.31 -17.51
CA SER A 60 10.52 -21.76 -17.37
C SER A 60 11.05 -21.79 -15.92
N PRO A 61 11.90 -22.78 -15.57
CA PRO A 61 12.69 -22.76 -14.35
C PRO A 61 13.53 -21.48 -14.15
N SER A 62 14.06 -20.90 -15.23
CA SER A 62 14.89 -19.68 -15.14
C SER A 62 14.10 -18.45 -14.66
N TYR A 63 12.84 -18.31 -15.09
CA TYR A 63 11.95 -17.26 -14.60
C TYR A 63 11.61 -17.44 -13.11
N ARG A 64 11.42 -18.67 -12.65
CA ARG A 64 11.22 -18.96 -11.22
C ARG A 64 12.45 -18.64 -10.39
N GLN A 65 13.65 -19.01 -10.87
CA GLN A 65 14.91 -18.66 -10.21
C GLN A 65 15.07 -17.14 -10.09
N ARG A 66 14.82 -16.39 -11.18
CA ARG A 66 14.87 -14.92 -11.15
C ARG A 66 13.86 -14.33 -10.16
N TYR A 67 12.63 -14.82 -10.15
CA TYR A 67 11.60 -14.39 -9.20
C TYR A 67 12.05 -14.61 -7.76
N TRP A 68 12.49 -15.83 -7.43
CA TRP A 68 12.88 -16.18 -6.06
C TRP A 68 14.16 -15.46 -5.60
N LEU A 69 15.12 -15.24 -6.49
CA LEU A 69 16.30 -14.43 -6.19
C LEU A 69 15.91 -13.00 -5.81
N GLY A 70 15.03 -12.37 -6.60
CA GLY A 70 14.53 -11.03 -6.31
C GLY A 70 13.77 -10.96 -4.98
N SER A 71 12.85 -11.90 -4.75
CA SER A 71 12.10 -12.01 -3.49
C SER A 71 13.01 -12.21 -2.28
N HIS A 72 14.05 -13.05 -2.40
CA HIS A 72 15.01 -13.29 -1.33
C HIS A 72 15.77 -12.02 -0.96
N LEU A 73 16.27 -11.27 -1.96
CA LEU A 73 16.98 -10.00 -1.73
C LEU A 73 16.07 -8.92 -1.13
N GLY A 74 14.79 -8.89 -1.51
CA GLY A 74 13.81 -7.94 -0.98
C GLY A 74 13.23 -8.30 0.40
N TRP A 75 13.37 -9.56 0.83
CA TRP A 75 12.65 -10.10 1.98
C TRP A 75 12.96 -9.37 3.29
N GLY A 76 14.21 -9.01 3.54
CA GLY A 76 14.61 -8.35 4.79
C GLY A 76 13.88 -7.03 5.04
N ARG A 77 13.73 -6.21 4.00
CA ARG A 77 12.97 -4.95 4.08
C ARG A 77 11.49 -5.20 4.34
N PHE A 78 10.91 -6.20 3.66
CA PHE A 78 9.50 -6.53 3.79
C PHE A 78 9.17 -7.09 5.18
N ALA A 79 9.97 -8.04 5.67
CA ALA A 79 9.80 -8.67 6.97
C ALA A 79 9.99 -7.70 8.15
N GLY A 80 10.77 -6.64 7.97
CA GLY A 80 10.99 -5.61 8.98
C GLY A 80 9.89 -4.56 9.09
N ALA A 81 8.96 -4.49 8.13
CA ALA A 81 7.90 -3.49 8.14
C ALA A 81 6.93 -3.72 9.32
N ARG A 82 6.44 -2.61 9.90
CA ARG A 82 5.47 -2.64 11.02
C ARG A 82 4.19 -1.88 10.66
N PRO A 83 3.04 -2.23 11.26
CA PRO A 83 1.81 -1.45 11.10
C PRO A 83 2.04 0.03 11.45
N ASN A 84 1.49 0.92 10.64
CA ASN A 84 1.49 2.35 10.89
C ASN A 84 0.14 2.82 11.50
N ALA A 85 0.01 4.12 11.73
CA ALA A 85 -1.19 4.73 12.30
C ALA A 85 -2.48 4.42 11.51
N GLY A 86 -2.41 4.33 10.17
CA GLY A 86 -3.55 3.98 9.33
C GLY A 86 -4.04 2.55 9.56
N HIS A 87 -3.13 1.60 9.76
CA HIS A 87 -3.51 0.23 10.13
C HIS A 87 -4.12 0.19 11.54
N ALA A 88 -3.52 0.91 12.49
CA ALA A 88 -3.99 0.96 13.87
C ALA A 88 -5.37 1.61 14.00
N ALA A 89 -5.71 2.56 13.12
CA ALA A 89 -7.03 3.21 13.11
C ALA A 89 -8.16 2.28 12.60
N ILE A 90 -7.83 1.21 11.87
CA ILE A 90 -8.80 0.26 11.31
C ILE A 90 -8.99 -0.97 12.23
N ALA A 91 -7.97 -1.33 13.03
CA ALA A 91 -7.93 -2.53 13.87
C ALA A 91 -8.88 -2.47 15.07
#